data_AF-A0AA46AJU5-F1
#
_entry.id   AF-A0AA46AJU5-F1
#
_cell.length_a   1.000
_cell.length_b   1.000
_cell.length_c   1.000
_cell.angle_alpha   90.00
_cell.angle_beta   90.00
_cell.angle_gamma   90.00
#
_symmetry.space_group_name_H-M   'P 1'
#
loop_
_entity.id
_entity.type
_entity.pdbx_description
1 polymer ?
#
loop_
_entity_poly.entity_id
_entity_poly.type
_entity_poly.pdbx_seq_one_letter_code
_entity_poly.pdbx_strand_id
1 'polypeptide(L)'
;MIQQTLKDFIDENMELTLHECRECNNLMELCFDPYTILLEGKYINIDRFPQMKCVKCGSKQLTEKSKKVIVYLHDELMKSNKDRVFSNHRHLDKRYPFCTQYDFKYDYEDYENIPGLTALTGDGFLTPVFFDKKALIYFMHDPDYELNLFSETYGNLTYKESFTISFGINTNNRVVMWLGDLDKLNEETLSYLKIHNIDSDHKIVESEFYLAQLCCIFSDPIIEKRLINLRNKFYDLMKLKFSMDLNHLDDEVIAVLDDIRKPITFNSMEVKPVISALHKILIEAISIERLKEFYKSNCTTPNKNFNNWGSVKFIEFILLFISRKDKLDDEMKEMISPLYILNDLRILYFHILSNEKQERIKENIVNSLGINSLDDTETLHINLVDKLYRLYRTLVDGIQKFEQ
;
A
#
# COMPACT_ATOMS: atom_id res chain seq x y z
N MET A 1 -6.37 -11.27 -39.74
CA MET A 1 -7.26 -10.26 -39.14
C MET A 1 -8.68 -10.63 -39.48
N ILE A 2 -9.55 -10.74 -38.48
CA ILE A 2 -10.97 -11.04 -38.68
C ILE A 2 -11.62 -9.79 -39.26
N GLN A 3 -12.42 -9.94 -40.31
CA GLN A 3 -13.21 -8.84 -40.87
C GLN A 3 -14.41 -8.61 -39.95
N GLN A 4 -14.47 -7.44 -39.34
CA GLN A 4 -15.53 -7.05 -38.40
C GLN A 4 -16.38 -5.94 -39.03
N THR A 5 -17.68 -5.89 -38.72
CA THR A 5 -18.54 -4.76 -39.13
C THR A 5 -18.40 -3.60 -38.16
N LEU A 6 -18.72 -2.36 -38.58
CA LEU A 6 -18.71 -1.23 -37.65
C LEU A 6 -19.71 -1.45 -36.51
N LYS A 7 -20.85 -2.08 -36.82
CA LYS A 7 -21.87 -2.42 -35.83
C LYS A 7 -21.33 -3.37 -34.77
N ASP A 8 -20.67 -4.46 -35.18
CA ASP A 8 -20.09 -5.42 -34.22
C ASP A 8 -19.04 -4.74 -33.33
N PHE A 9 -18.21 -3.85 -33.90
CA PHE A 9 -17.22 -3.08 -33.13
C PHE A 9 -17.89 -2.19 -32.08
N ILE A 10 -18.96 -1.48 -32.46
CA ILE A 10 -19.72 -0.64 -31.54
C ILE A 10 -20.38 -1.49 -30.45
N ASP A 11 -21.02 -2.60 -30.83
CA ASP A 11 -21.72 -3.48 -29.88
C ASP A 11 -20.74 -4.09 -28.86
N GLU A 12 -19.54 -4.51 -29.29
CA GLU A 12 -18.46 -5.01 -28.41
C GLU A 12 -17.89 -3.92 -27.48
N ASN A 13 -17.91 -2.66 -27.92
CA ASN A 13 -17.31 -1.53 -27.20
C ASN A 13 -18.35 -0.59 -26.54
N MET A 14 -19.63 -0.98 -26.55
CA MET A 14 -20.74 -0.17 -26.05
C MET A 14 -20.64 0.08 -24.55
N GLU A 15 -20.14 -0.91 -23.81
CA GLU A 15 -19.89 -0.78 -22.37
C GLU A 15 -18.71 0.17 -22.10
N LEU A 16 -18.87 1.00 -21.06
CA LEU A 16 -17.81 1.89 -20.59
C LEU A 16 -16.52 1.12 -20.25
N THR A 17 -15.40 1.75 -20.53
CA THR A 17 -14.08 1.30 -20.12
C THR A 17 -13.94 1.56 -18.64
N LEU A 18 -13.76 0.50 -17.87
CA LEU A 18 -13.66 0.58 -16.41
C LEU A 18 -12.19 0.49 -15.98
N HIS A 19 -11.96 0.78 -14.70
CA HIS A 19 -10.67 0.54 -14.04
C HIS A 19 -10.45 -0.97 -13.75
N GLU A 20 -11.49 -1.80 -13.90
CA GLU A 20 -11.45 -3.25 -13.69
C GLU A 20 -11.49 -4.03 -15.02
N CYS A 21 -10.72 -5.11 -15.07
CA CYS A 21 -10.65 -6.04 -16.18
C CYS A 21 -11.92 -6.90 -16.26
N ARG A 22 -12.55 -6.94 -17.45
CA ARG A 22 -13.75 -7.76 -17.70
C ARG A 22 -13.50 -9.27 -17.64
N GLU A 23 -12.25 -9.71 -17.79
CA GLU A 23 -11.90 -11.15 -17.79
C GLU A 23 -11.58 -11.68 -16.39
N CYS A 24 -10.97 -10.87 -15.52
CA CYS A 24 -10.47 -11.35 -14.22
C CYS A 24 -10.74 -10.42 -13.03
N ASN A 25 -11.49 -9.33 -13.24
CA ASN A 25 -11.84 -8.30 -12.25
C ASN A 25 -10.65 -7.65 -11.54
N ASN A 26 -9.44 -7.79 -12.08
CA ASN A 26 -8.25 -7.11 -11.57
C ASN A 26 -8.10 -5.73 -12.19
N LEU A 27 -7.28 -4.87 -11.59
CA LEU A 27 -7.14 -3.48 -12.03
C LEU A 27 -6.46 -3.37 -13.39
N MET A 28 -6.71 -2.27 -14.08
CA MET A 28 -6.14 -1.96 -15.38
C MET A 28 -5.40 -0.62 -15.34
N GLU A 29 -4.20 -0.59 -15.88
CA GLU A 29 -3.39 0.63 -16.01
C GLU A 29 -3.40 1.13 -17.45
N LEU A 30 -3.22 2.44 -17.62
CA LEU A 30 -3.10 3.03 -18.94
C LEU A 30 -1.79 2.57 -19.60
N CYS A 31 -1.87 2.20 -20.87
CA CYS A 31 -0.72 1.87 -21.70
C CYS A 31 -0.90 2.43 -23.10
N PHE A 32 0.20 2.53 -23.82
CA PHE A 32 0.23 3.03 -25.18
C PHE A 32 0.91 2.01 -26.07
N ASP A 33 0.10 1.25 -26.79
CA ASP A 33 0.57 0.19 -27.67
C ASP A 33 0.03 0.41 -29.09
N PRO A 34 0.72 -0.11 -30.13
CA PRO A 34 0.18 -0.10 -31.48
C PRO A 34 -1.17 -0.81 -31.55
N TYR A 35 -2.08 -0.28 -32.36
CA TYR A 35 -3.41 -0.86 -32.57
C TYR A 35 -3.71 -0.98 -34.06
N THR A 36 -4.25 -2.13 -34.47
CA THR A 36 -4.62 -2.40 -35.85
C THR A 36 -5.96 -3.10 -35.92
N ILE A 37 -6.85 -2.62 -36.78
CA ILE A 37 -8.18 -3.20 -36.99
C ILE A 37 -8.58 -3.14 -38.47
N LEU A 38 -9.40 -4.10 -38.91
CA LEU A 38 -10.03 -4.13 -40.23
C LEU A 38 -11.55 -4.08 -40.04
N LEU A 39 -12.13 -2.94 -40.35
CA LEU A 39 -13.57 -2.69 -40.25
C LEU A 39 -14.14 -2.52 -41.65
N GLU A 40 -15.04 -3.42 -42.08
CA GLU A 40 -15.73 -3.31 -43.37
C GLU A 40 -14.79 -3.12 -44.58
N GLY A 41 -13.62 -3.77 -44.55
CA GLY A 41 -12.59 -3.64 -45.59
C GLY A 41 -11.70 -2.40 -45.47
N LYS A 42 -11.92 -1.56 -44.45
CA LYS A 42 -11.11 -0.39 -44.11
C LYS A 42 -10.06 -0.76 -43.07
N TYR A 43 -8.79 -0.59 -43.44
CA TYR A 43 -7.64 -0.90 -42.60
C TYR A 43 -7.20 0.33 -41.80
N ILE A 44 -7.26 0.24 -40.47
CA ILE A 44 -6.82 1.31 -39.56
C ILE A 44 -5.63 0.79 -38.77
N ASN A 45 -4.51 1.51 -38.84
CA ASN A 45 -3.31 1.24 -38.05
C ASN A 45 -2.89 2.53 -37.35
N ILE A 46 -2.65 2.43 -36.04
CA ILE A 46 -2.20 3.51 -35.18
C ILE A 46 -0.97 3.01 -34.42
N ASP A 47 0.14 3.74 -34.50
CA ASP A 47 1.44 3.32 -33.96
C ASP A 47 1.52 3.37 -32.42
N ARG A 48 0.87 4.35 -31.79
CA ARG A 48 0.79 4.52 -30.34
C ARG A 48 -0.64 4.88 -29.96
N PHE A 49 -1.38 3.91 -29.40
CA PHE A 49 -2.80 4.08 -29.11
C PHE A 49 -3.13 3.83 -27.63
N PRO A 50 -3.81 4.78 -26.95
CA PRO A 50 -4.18 4.64 -25.55
C PRO A 50 -5.12 3.44 -25.32
N GLN A 51 -4.74 2.57 -24.41
CA GLN A 51 -5.45 1.35 -24.03
C GLN A 51 -5.34 1.11 -22.53
N MET A 52 -6.40 0.57 -21.91
CA MET A 52 -6.32 0.03 -20.55
C MET A 52 -5.80 -1.40 -20.63
N LYS A 53 -4.78 -1.74 -19.84
CA LYS A 53 -4.18 -3.09 -19.78
C LYS A 53 -4.28 -3.65 -18.37
N CYS A 54 -4.86 -4.84 -18.26
CA CYS A 54 -4.95 -5.53 -16.97
C CYS A 54 -3.56 -5.86 -16.42
N VAL A 55 -3.33 -5.50 -15.15
CA VAL A 55 -2.05 -5.73 -14.47
C VAL A 55 -1.77 -7.22 -14.23
N LYS A 56 -2.82 -8.05 -14.19
CA LYS A 56 -2.73 -9.49 -13.92
C LYS A 56 -2.71 -10.36 -15.17
N CYS A 57 -3.75 -10.30 -16.02
CA CYS A 57 -3.86 -11.17 -17.20
C CYS A 57 -3.31 -10.53 -18.49
N GLY A 58 -3.04 -9.22 -18.48
CA GLY A 58 -2.54 -8.51 -19.66
C GLY A 58 -3.59 -8.22 -20.74
N SER A 59 -4.87 -8.57 -20.52
CA SER A 59 -5.97 -8.24 -21.43
C SER A 59 -6.02 -6.73 -21.68
N LYS A 60 -6.31 -6.30 -22.90
CA LYS A 60 -6.37 -4.89 -23.27
C LYS A 60 -7.78 -4.48 -23.68
N GLN A 61 -8.13 -3.25 -23.37
CA GLN A 61 -9.38 -2.62 -23.78
C GLN A 61 -9.09 -1.20 -24.28
N LEU A 62 -9.79 -0.76 -25.32
CA LEU A 62 -9.68 0.61 -25.80
C LEU A 62 -10.25 1.57 -24.75
N THR A 63 -9.62 2.74 -24.58
CA THR A 63 -10.17 3.83 -23.77
C THR A 63 -11.41 4.43 -24.44
N GLU A 64 -12.21 5.19 -23.69
CA GLU A 64 -13.41 5.86 -24.25
C GLU A 64 -13.09 6.80 -25.42
N LYS A 65 -11.93 7.45 -25.38
CA LYS A 65 -11.47 8.31 -26.48
C LYS A 65 -10.97 7.48 -27.66
N SER A 66 -10.19 6.44 -27.39
CA SER A 66 -9.71 5.53 -28.42
C SER A 66 -10.87 4.90 -29.20
N LYS A 67 -11.94 4.46 -28.54
CA LYS A 67 -13.16 3.97 -29.22
C LYS A 67 -13.72 5.01 -30.23
N LYS A 68 -13.85 6.27 -29.82
CA LYS A 68 -14.33 7.37 -30.68
C LYS A 68 -13.40 7.66 -31.85
N VAL A 69 -12.08 7.57 -31.64
CA VAL A 69 -11.08 7.76 -32.71
C VAL A 69 -11.22 6.69 -33.79
N ILE A 70 -11.45 5.42 -33.43
CA ILE A 70 -11.65 4.35 -34.41
C ILE A 70 -12.89 4.62 -35.28
N VAL A 71 -14.02 5.00 -34.65
CA VAL A 71 -15.26 5.35 -35.39
C VAL A 71 -15.02 6.55 -36.31
N TYR A 72 -14.37 7.60 -35.82
CA TYR A 72 -14.04 8.78 -36.62
C TYR A 72 -13.16 8.45 -37.83
N LEU A 73 -12.08 7.67 -37.64
CA LEU A 73 -11.18 7.28 -38.72
C LEU A 73 -11.88 6.39 -39.75
N HIS A 74 -12.77 5.50 -39.30
CA HIS A 74 -13.60 4.70 -40.19
C HIS A 74 -14.50 5.59 -41.07
N ASP A 75 -15.22 6.54 -40.47
CA ASP A 75 -16.10 7.46 -41.20
C ASP A 75 -15.32 8.31 -42.21
N GLU A 76 -14.13 8.78 -41.85
CA GLU A 76 -13.27 9.55 -42.77
C GLU A 76 -12.75 8.70 -43.94
N LEU A 77 -12.44 7.42 -43.72
CA LEU A 77 -12.09 6.49 -44.80
C LEU A 77 -13.25 6.24 -45.76
N MET A 78 -14.48 6.13 -45.22
CA MET A 78 -15.70 5.99 -46.02
C MET A 78 -15.96 7.25 -46.86
N LYS A 79 -15.91 8.44 -46.27
CA LYS A 79 -16.11 9.72 -46.98
C LYS A 79 -15.04 9.98 -48.06
N SER A 80 -13.79 9.61 -47.77
CA SER A 80 -12.67 9.83 -48.70
C SER A 80 -12.47 8.72 -49.72
N ASN A 81 -13.29 7.66 -49.67
CA ASN A 81 -13.18 6.46 -50.50
C ASN A 81 -11.77 5.84 -50.49
N LYS A 82 -11.11 5.86 -49.33
CA LYS A 82 -9.80 5.23 -49.11
C LYS A 82 -9.98 3.94 -48.34
N ASP A 83 -9.07 2.99 -48.55
CA ASP A 83 -9.16 1.67 -47.90
C ASP A 83 -8.23 1.52 -46.70
N ARG A 84 -7.34 2.49 -46.46
CA ARG A 84 -6.36 2.41 -45.37
C ARG A 84 -5.96 3.76 -44.82
N VAL A 85 -5.73 3.79 -43.51
CA VAL A 85 -5.06 4.89 -42.81
C VAL A 85 -3.95 4.34 -41.92
N PHE A 86 -2.80 5.01 -41.97
CA PHE A 86 -1.73 4.87 -41.00
C PHE A 86 -1.67 6.18 -40.24
N SER A 87 -2.03 6.14 -38.96
CA SER A 87 -2.04 7.30 -38.09
C SER A 87 -0.83 7.23 -37.17
N ASN A 88 0.03 8.24 -37.25
CA ASN A 88 1.08 8.43 -36.28
C ASN A 88 0.52 9.28 -35.14
N HIS A 89 0.69 8.83 -33.91
CA HIS A 89 0.29 9.56 -32.73
C HIS A 89 0.99 10.93 -32.68
N ARG A 90 0.19 11.98 -32.53
CA ARG A 90 0.69 13.33 -32.29
C ARG A 90 0.28 13.76 -30.90
N HIS A 91 1.26 13.89 -30.01
CA HIS A 91 1.05 14.47 -28.70
C HIS A 91 0.68 15.96 -28.88
N LEU A 92 -0.42 16.38 -28.25
CA LEU A 92 -0.95 17.75 -28.42
C LEU A 92 -0.35 18.76 -27.44
N ASP A 93 0.49 18.30 -26.51
CA ASP A 93 1.08 19.13 -25.45
C ASP A 93 0.05 19.99 -24.71
N LYS A 94 -1.16 19.44 -24.53
CA LYS A 94 -2.27 20.16 -23.92
C LYS A 94 -1.92 20.49 -22.46
N ARG A 95 -2.25 21.72 -22.07
CA ARG A 95 -2.09 22.24 -20.72
C ARG A 95 -3.42 22.71 -20.16
N TYR A 96 -3.57 22.60 -18.85
CA TYR A 96 -4.74 22.99 -18.07
C TYR A 96 -4.44 24.24 -17.23
N PRO A 97 -5.46 25.03 -16.86
CA PRO A 97 -5.29 26.35 -16.25
C PRO A 97 -5.00 26.29 -14.74
N PHE A 98 -4.14 25.35 -14.31
CA PHE A 98 -3.74 25.13 -12.92
C PHE A 98 -2.21 25.14 -12.83
N CYS A 99 -1.68 25.72 -11.76
CA CYS A 99 -0.25 25.85 -11.49
C CYS A 99 0.55 26.42 -12.67
N THR A 100 -0.05 27.32 -13.46
CA THR A 100 0.51 27.81 -14.73
C THR A 100 1.89 28.45 -14.59
N GLN A 101 2.18 29.05 -13.43
CA GLN A 101 3.48 29.66 -13.13
C GLN A 101 4.60 28.64 -12.88
N TYR A 102 4.25 27.43 -12.42
CA TYR A 102 5.21 26.37 -12.08
C TYR A 102 5.46 25.40 -13.26
N ASP A 103 4.56 25.39 -14.26
CA ASP A 103 4.66 24.56 -15.46
C ASP A 103 4.99 23.08 -15.16
N PHE A 104 4.27 22.46 -14.22
CA PHE A 104 4.51 21.05 -13.87
C PHE A 104 4.46 20.15 -15.12
N LYS A 105 5.37 19.18 -15.15
CA LYS A 105 5.34 18.03 -16.05
C LYS A 105 4.19 17.13 -15.64
N TYR A 106 3.26 16.97 -16.56
CA TYR A 106 2.19 15.98 -16.54
C TYR A 106 1.83 15.63 -17.98
N ASP A 107 1.17 14.49 -18.16
CA ASP A 107 0.63 14.09 -19.46
C ASP A 107 -0.90 14.29 -19.45
N TYR A 108 -1.41 15.07 -20.40
CA TYR A 108 -2.84 15.28 -20.54
C TYR A 108 -3.56 13.98 -20.94
N GLU A 109 -2.86 13.04 -21.57
CA GLU A 109 -3.40 11.75 -21.95
C GLU A 109 -3.81 10.91 -20.73
N ASP A 110 -3.18 11.11 -19.57
CA ASP A 110 -3.62 10.48 -18.33
C ASP A 110 -5.04 10.94 -17.97
N TYR A 111 -5.22 12.25 -17.85
CA TYR A 111 -6.52 12.86 -17.58
C TYR A 111 -7.58 12.43 -18.60
N GLU A 112 -7.19 12.35 -19.87
CA GLU A 112 -8.11 12.12 -20.96
C GLU A 112 -8.50 10.64 -21.18
N ASN A 113 -7.69 9.70 -20.70
CA ASN A 113 -7.86 8.27 -20.99
C ASN A 113 -8.05 7.38 -19.75
N ILE A 114 -7.59 7.81 -18.57
CA ILE A 114 -7.79 7.04 -17.33
C ILE A 114 -9.26 7.20 -16.90
N PRO A 115 -9.97 6.09 -16.62
CA PRO A 115 -11.37 6.14 -16.21
C PRO A 115 -11.61 7.09 -15.02
N GLY A 116 -12.72 7.83 -15.06
CA GLY A 116 -13.14 8.72 -13.96
C GLY A 116 -12.51 10.12 -13.95
N LEU A 117 -11.32 10.33 -14.50
CA LEU A 117 -10.62 11.62 -14.37
C LEU A 117 -11.33 12.78 -15.08
N THR A 118 -12.01 12.52 -16.21
CA THR A 118 -12.77 13.56 -16.93
C THR A 118 -14.20 13.81 -16.41
N ALA A 119 -14.67 13.05 -15.40
CA ALA A 119 -16.10 12.96 -15.10
C ALA A 119 -16.70 14.20 -14.39
N LEU A 120 -15.88 15.01 -13.70
CA LEU A 120 -16.37 16.12 -12.87
C LEU A 120 -16.59 17.42 -13.67
N THR A 121 -15.52 17.97 -14.24
CA THR A 121 -15.49 19.36 -14.73
C THR A 121 -14.94 19.51 -16.14
N GLY A 122 -14.19 18.52 -16.65
CA GLY A 122 -13.52 18.61 -17.95
C GLY A 122 -12.38 19.64 -18.02
N ASP A 123 -12.02 20.26 -16.89
CA ASP A 123 -11.08 21.38 -16.79
C ASP A 123 -9.62 20.96 -16.55
N GLY A 124 -9.37 19.67 -16.34
CA GLY A 124 -8.04 19.13 -16.02
C GLY A 124 -7.69 19.09 -14.53
N PHE A 125 -8.63 19.36 -13.62
CA PHE A 125 -8.37 19.36 -12.17
C PHE A 125 -7.71 18.05 -11.69
N LEU A 126 -8.28 16.92 -12.08
CA LEU A 126 -7.80 15.57 -11.73
C LEU A 126 -6.64 15.07 -12.61
N THR A 127 -5.91 15.98 -13.27
CA THR A 127 -4.71 15.57 -14.01
C THR A 127 -3.65 15.11 -13.01
N PRO A 128 -3.15 13.86 -13.10
CA PRO A 128 -2.14 13.38 -12.18
C PRO A 128 -0.79 14.04 -12.47
N VAL A 129 -0.13 14.51 -11.42
CA VAL A 129 1.22 15.05 -11.47
C VAL A 129 2.13 14.15 -10.64
N PHE A 130 3.26 13.77 -11.22
CA PHE A 130 4.16 12.77 -10.66
C PHE A 130 5.42 13.43 -10.08
N PHE A 131 5.86 12.89 -8.94
CA PHE A 131 7.03 13.34 -8.21
C PHE A 131 7.90 12.15 -7.80
N ASP A 132 9.21 12.36 -7.73
CA ASP A 132 10.13 11.43 -7.07
C ASP A 132 9.74 11.30 -5.58
N LYS A 133 9.68 10.06 -5.06
CA LYS A 133 9.35 9.76 -3.66
C LYS A 133 10.23 10.51 -2.65
N LYS A 134 11.45 10.88 -3.05
CA LYS A 134 12.35 11.71 -2.24
C LYS A 134 11.77 13.08 -1.89
N ALA A 135 10.80 13.59 -2.64
CA ALA A 135 10.07 14.80 -2.28
C ALA A 135 9.46 14.72 -0.87
N LEU A 136 9.06 13.53 -0.43
CA LEU A 136 8.44 13.36 0.89
C LEU A 136 9.44 13.58 2.04
N ILE A 137 10.75 13.40 1.81
CA ILE A 137 11.77 13.51 2.86
C ILE A 137 11.81 14.91 3.47
N TYR A 138 11.67 15.96 2.65
CA TYR A 138 11.63 17.33 3.15
C TYR A 138 10.44 17.52 4.10
N PHE A 139 9.24 17.13 3.68
CA PHE A 139 8.02 17.27 4.47
C PHE A 139 8.01 16.41 5.74
N MET A 140 8.79 15.33 5.79
CA MET A 140 8.93 14.50 6.99
C MET A 140 9.75 15.16 8.10
N HIS A 141 10.67 16.06 7.74
CA HIS A 141 11.63 16.66 8.66
C HIS A 141 11.36 18.13 8.96
N ASP A 142 10.53 18.78 8.14
CA ASP A 142 10.08 20.13 8.40
C ASP A 142 8.95 20.12 9.45
N PRO A 143 9.13 20.77 10.61
CA PRO A 143 8.15 20.74 11.71
C PRO A 143 6.83 21.44 11.39
N ASP A 144 6.78 22.26 10.33
CA ASP A 144 5.55 22.94 9.91
C ASP A 144 4.64 22.04 9.06
N TYR A 145 5.17 20.92 8.58
CA TYR A 145 4.43 19.93 7.83
C TYR A 145 4.12 18.70 8.67
N GLU A 146 2.92 18.15 8.45
CA GLU A 146 2.54 16.83 8.91
C GLU A 146 2.32 15.95 7.68
N LEU A 147 3.15 14.91 7.56
CA LEU A 147 3.02 13.92 6.51
C LEU A 147 2.61 12.58 7.14
N ASN A 148 1.48 12.04 6.68
CA ASN A 148 0.93 10.81 7.23
C ASN A 148 0.39 9.87 6.13
N LEU A 149 1.00 8.69 6.01
CA LEU A 149 0.43 7.56 5.28
C LEU A 149 -0.52 6.81 6.22
N PHE A 150 -1.83 6.99 6.00
CA PHE A 150 -2.84 6.26 6.77
C PHE A 150 -3.17 4.90 6.15
N SER A 151 -2.79 4.65 4.90
CA SER A 151 -2.87 3.36 4.19
C SER A 151 -1.53 3.03 3.51
N GLU A 152 -1.44 1.90 2.81
CA GLU A 152 -0.20 1.42 2.21
C GLU A 152 0.33 2.33 1.10
N THR A 153 -0.57 2.94 0.34
CA THR A 153 -0.25 3.76 -0.85
C THR A 153 -0.95 5.12 -0.87
N TYR A 154 -1.70 5.48 0.17
CA TYR A 154 -2.46 6.73 0.23
C TYR A 154 -2.28 7.43 1.59
N GLY A 155 -1.96 8.72 1.53
CA GLY A 155 -1.74 9.60 2.67
C GLY A 155 -2.14 11.04 2.43
N ASN A 156 -1.89 11.86 3.44
CA ASN A 156 -2.11 13.30 3.42
C ASN A 156 -0.83 14.06 3.78
N LEU A 157 -0.69 15.23 3.18
CA LEU A 157 0.29 16.25 3.52
C LEU A 157 -0.47 17.48 4.02
N THR A 158 -0.21 17.86 5.26
CA THR A 158 -0.81 19.04 5.91
C THR A 158 0.28 20.05 6.20
N TYR A 159 0.01 21.33 5.93
CA TYR A 159 0.88 22.44 6.33
C TYR A 159 0.15 23.33 7.33
N LYS A 160 0.51 23.19 8.61
CA LYS A 160 -0.15 23.87 9.74
C LYS A 160 -1.68 23.80 9.60
N GLU A 161 -2.37 24.93 9.79
CA GLU A 161 -3.81 25.10 9.56
C GLU A 161 -4.13 25.64 8.16
N SER A 162 -3.14 25.71 7.26
CA SER A 162 -3.29 26.37 5.96
C SER A 162 -3.94 25.47 4.92
N PHE A 163 -3.43 24.25 4.75
CA PHE A 163 -3.97 23.29 3.79
C PHE A 163 -3.70 21.86 4.21
N THR A 164 -4.54 20.96 3.72
CA THR A 164 -4.30 19.52 3.66
C THR A 164 -4.56 19.07 2.24
N ILE A 165 -3.59 18.37 1.65
CA ILE A 165 -3.75 17.71 0.36
C ILE A 165 -3.51 16.22 0.49
N SER A 166 -4.19 15.48 -0.36
CA SER A 166 -4.06 14.03 -0.47
C SER A 166 -3.03 13.66 -1.53
N PHE A 167 -2.29 12.59 -1.30
CA PHE A 167 -1.32 12.07 -2.26
C PHE A 167 -1.30 10.55 -2.28
N GLY A 168 -1.00 9.98 -3.45
CA GLY A 168 -0.78 8.55 -3.64
C GLY A 168 0.69 8.20 -3.85
N ILE A 169 1.04 6.94 -3.65
CA ILE A 169 2.29 6.32 -4.11
C ILE A 169 1.91 5.21 -5.08
N ASN A 170 2.33 5.31 -6.34
CA ASN A 170 2.01 4.30 -7.34
C ASN A 170 2.92 3.07 -7.26
N THR A 171 2.65 2.07 -8.09
CA THR A 171 3.41 0.81 -8.16
C THR A 171 4.87 0.95 -8.58
N ASN A 172 5.25 2.09 -9.18
CA ASN A 172 6.63 2.42 -9.53
C ASN A 172 7.30 3.33 -8.49
N ASN A 173 6.75 3.43 -7.27
CA ASN A 173 7.25 4.30 -6.20
C ASN A 173 7.29 5.79 -6.56
N ARG A 174 6.36 6.27 -7.38
CA ARG A 174 6.19 7.70 -7.66
C ARG A 174 5.07 8.27 -6.80
N VAL A 175 5.28 9.48 -6.30
CA VAL A 175 4.24 10.22 -5.59
C VAL A 175 3.34 10.87 -6.62
N VAL A 176 2.03 10.77 -6.40
CA VAL A 176 1.02 11.31 -7.30
C VAL A 176 0.11 12.26 -6.53
N MET A 177 -0.10 13.45 -7.08
CA MET A 177 -1.04 14.46 -6.57
C MET A 177 -1.87 15.00 -7.74
N TRP A 178 -3.08 15.47 -7.48
CA TRP A 178 -3.90 16.11 -8.51
C TRP A 178 -3.42 17.53 -8.78
N LEU A 179 -3.33 17.87 -10.06
CA LEU A 179 -2.92 19.19 -10.52
C LEU A 179 -3.77 20.32 -9.89
N GLY A 180 -5.09 20.13 -9.78
CA GLY A 180 -5.97 21.13 -9.18
C GLY A 180 -5.84 21.25 -7.66
N ASP A 181 -5.38 20.21 -6.96
CA ASP A 181 -5.08 20.31 -5.54
C ASP A 181 -3.73 20.98 -5.28
N LEU A 182 -2.76 20.78 -6.17
CA LEU A 182 -1.49 21.51 -6.13
C LEU A 182 -1.71 23.02 -6.22
N ASP A 183 -2.68 23.48 -7.01
CA ASP A 183 -2.96 24.91 -7.20
C ASP A 183 -3.39 25.64 -5.91
N LYS A 184 -3.73 24.89 -4.86
CA LYS A 184 -4.11 25.42 -3.53
C LYS A 184 -2.92 25.61 -2.59
N LEU A 185 -1.73 25.12 -2.97
CA LEU A 185 -0.55 25.13 -2.12
C LEU A 185 0.15 26.49 -2.12
N ASN A 186 0.95 26.74 -1.08
CA ASN A 186 1.76 27.94 -1.01
C ASN A 186 2.97 27.89 -1.97
N GLU A 187 3.57 29.04 -2.25
CA GLU A 187 4.66 29.16 -3.23
C GLU A 187 5.90 28.34 -2.86
N GLU A 188 6.21 28.22 -1.57
CA GLU A 188 7.36 27.47 -1.08
C GLU A 188 7.20 25.95 -1.33
N THR A 189 6.03 25.40 -0.98
CA THR A 189 5.69 23.99 -1.24
C THR A 189 5.73 23.69 -2.73
N LEU A 190 5.14 24.57 -3.56
CA LEU A 190 5.10 24.40 -5.02
C LEU A 190 6.49 24.47 -5.64
N SER A 191 7.31 25.42 -5.21
CA SER A 191 8.70 25.56 -5.66
C SER A 191 9.52 24.32 -5.33
N TYR A 192 9.35 23.76 -4.13
CA TYR A 192 10.03 22.54 -3.73
C TYR A 192 9.56 21.33 -4.55
N LEU A 193 8.25 21.11 -4.65
CA LEU A 193 7.68 20.01 -5.43
C LEU A 193 8.12 20.06 -6.90
N LYS A 194 8.25 21.26 -7.47
CA LYS A 194 8.72 21.46 -8.85
C LYS A 194 10.10 20.87 -9.11
N ILE A 195 11.01 20.89 -8.13
CA ILE A 195 12.35 20.29 -8.25
C ILE A 195 12.27 18.77 -8.40
N HIS A 196 11.28 18.15 -7.76
CA HIS A 196 11.08 16.70 -7.74
C HIS A 196 10.07 16.20 -8.77
N ASN A 197 9.51 17.10 -9.59
CA ASN A 197 8.52 16.75 -10.59
C ASN A 197 9.15 15.99 -11.76
N ILE A 198 8.59 14.82 -12.04
CA ILE A 198 9.05 13.86 -13.04
C ILE A 198 7.95 13.60 -14.07
N ASP A 199 8.33 13.01 -15.20
CA ASP A 199 7.37 12.65 -16.24
C ASP A 199 6.38 11.59 -15.73
N SER A 200 5.19 11.55 -16.32
CA SER A 200 4.21 10.51 -16.02
C SER A 200 4.75 9.12 -16.41
N ASP A 201 4.39 8.09 -15.64
CA ASP A 201 4.49 6.69 -16.08
C ASP A 201 3.12 6.09 -16.40
N HIS A 202 2.07 6.91 -16.36
CA HIS A 202 0.69 6.54 -16.64
C HIS A 202 0.12 5.50 -15.67
N LYS A 203 0.77 5.27 -14.52
CA LYS A 203 0.34 4.30 -13.52
C LYS A 203 -0.22 4.98 -12.28
N ILE A 204 -1.49 4.76 -12.02
CA ILE A 204 -2.18 5.33 -10.86
C ILE A 204 -3.35 4.47 -10.40
N VAL A 205 -3.95 3.68 -11.29
CA VAL A 205 -5.18 2.93 -10.99
C VAL A 205 -4.93 1.87 -9.94
N GLU A 206 -3.77 1.21 -9.97
CA GLU A 206 -3.30 0.27 -8.95
C GLU A 206 -2.72 1.03 -7.73
N SER A 207 -3.54 1.90 -7.13
CA SER A 207 -3.23 2.58 -5.87
C SER A 207 -4.50 2.80 -5.04
N GLU A 208 -4.38 2.74 -3.72
CA GLU A 208 -5.49 3.08 -2.81
C GLU A 208 -5.91 4.54 -2.96
N PHE A 209 -5.02 5.41 -3.43
CA PHE A 209 -5.30 6.81 -3.69
C PHE A 209 -6.35 6.98 -4.79
N TYR A 210 -6.15 6.34 -5.94
CA TYR A 210 -7.12 6.34 -7.02
C TYR A 210 -8.44 5.68 -6.58
N LEU A 211 -8.35 4.48 -5.99
CA LEU A 211 -9.54 3.72 -5.60
C LEU A 211 -10.39 4.46 -4.55
N ALA A 212 -9.77 5.11 -3.57
CA ALA A 212 -10.49 5.86 -2.55
C ALA A 212 -11.15 7.11 -3.10
N GLN A 213 -10.44 7.87 -3.94
CA GLN A 213 -10.91 9.17 -4.39
C GLN A 213 -11.84 9.11 -5.61
N LEU A 214 -11.66 8.12 -6.50
CA LEU A 214 -12.43 7.98 -7.73
C LEU A 214 -13.46 6.86 -7.67
N CYS A 215 -13.20 5.80 -6.90
CA CYS A 215 -14.07 4.62 -6.84
C CYS A 215 -14.83 4.48 -5.53
N CYS A 216 -14.63 5.40 -4.57
CA CYS A 216 -15.23 5.37 -3.23
C CYS A 216 -14.91 4.06 -2.48
N ILE A 217 -13.74 3.48 -2.71
CA ILE A 217 -13.27 2.26 -2.03
C ILE A 217 -12.41 2.68 -0.84
N PHE A 218 -12.90 2.41 0.37
CA PHE A 218 -12.13 2.72 1.58
C PHE A 218 -10.84 1.90 1.63
N SER A 219 -9.71 2.60 1.82
CA SER A 219 -8.40 1.98 2.02
C SER A 219 -8.31 1.33 3.40
N ASP A 220 -7.59 0.22 3.48
CA ASP A 220 -7.24 -0.35 4.76
C ASP A 220 -6.19 0.53 5.47
N PRO A 221 -6.17 0.57 6.82
CA PRO A 221 -5.07 1.20 7.53
C PRO A 221 -3.73 0.54 7.21
N ILE A 222 -2.62 1.24 7.45
CA ILE A 222 -1.28 0.62 7.37
C ILE A 222 -1.20 -0.66 8.20
N ILE A 223 -0.41 -1.63 7.74
CA ILE A 223 -0.29 -2.96 8.34
C ILE A 223 0.09 -2.92 9.83
N GLU A 224 0.86 -1.93 10.28
CA GLU A 224 1.21 -1.75 11.68
C GLU A 224 -0.04 -1.43 12.53
N LYS A 225 -0.92 -0.55 12.05
CA LYS A 225 -2.18 -0.24 12.74
C LYS A 225 -3.13 -1.45 12.72
N ARG A 226 -3.15 -2.20 11.62
CA ARG A 226 -3.95 -3.43 11.52
C ARG A 226 -3.46 -4.51 12.49
N LEU A 227 -2.14 -4.64 12.67
CA LEU A 227 -1.52 -5.51 13.67
C LEU A 227 -1.95 -5.13 15.10
N ILE A 228 -1.95 -3.83 15.43
CA ILE A 228 -2.40 -3.35 16.74
C ILE A 228 -3.89 -3.65 16.95
N ASN A 229 -4.73 -3.48 15.92
CA ASN A 229 -6.14 -3.84 15.99
C ASN A 229 -6.34 -5.34 16.24
N LEU A 230 -5.53 -6.20 15.62
CA LEU A 230 -5.55 -7.64 15.91
C LEU A 230 -5.11 -7.95 17.34
N ARG A 231 -4.11 -7.25 17.87
CA ARG A 231 -3.70 -7.38 19.28
C ARG A 231 -4.84 -7.00 20.22
N ASN A 232 -5.54 -5.89 19.96
CA ASN A 232 -6.66 -5.45 20.80
C ASN A 232 -7.80 -6.48 20.76
N LYS A 233 -8.13 -6.97 19.55
CA LYS A 233 -9.11 -8.06 19.39
C LYS A 233 -8.70 -9.34 20.12
N PHE A 234 -7.41 -9.68 20.13
CA PHE A 234 -6.89 -10.80 20.92
C PHE A 234 -7.14 -10.58 22.42
N TYR A 235 -6.88 -9.38 22.96
CA TYR A 235 -7.14 -9.07 24.37
C TYR A 235 -8.63 -9.14 24.71
N ASP A 236 -9.48 -8.56 23.86
CA ASP A 236 -10.94 -8.59 24.04
C ASP A 236 -11.47 -10.03 24.09
N LEU A 237 -10.97 -10.90 23.20
CA LEU A 237 -11.34 -12.31 23.17
C LEU A 237 -10.84 -13.07 24.41
N MET A 238 -9.63 -12.79 24.88
CA MET A 238 -9.10 -13.38 26.12
C MET A 238 -9.95 -12.98 27.32
N LYS A 239 -10.37 -11.71 27.38
CA LYS A 239 -11.29 -11.21 28.42
C LYS A 239 -12.66 -11.87 28.32
N LEU A 240 -13.21 -11.99 27.12
CA LEU A 240 -14.55 -12.55 26.90
C LEU A 240 -14.61 -14.06 27.19
N LYS A 241 -13.64 -14.84 26.70
CA LYS A 241 -13.68 -16.32 26.78
C LYS A 241 -13.03 -16.88 28.04
N PHE A 242 -12.05 -16.19 28.61
CA PHE A 242 -11.25 -16.70 29.73
C PHE A 242 -11.25 -15.76 30.93
N SER A 243 -12.05 -14.69 30.92
CA SER A 243 -12.11 -13.68 31.99
C SER A 243 -10.72 -13.06 32.30
N MET A 244 -9.87 -12.98 31.29
CA MET A 244 -8.48 -12.56 31.41
C MET A 244 -8.28 -11.17 30.79
N ASP A 245 -8.20 -10.14 31.63
CA ASP A 245 -7.90 -8.78 31.17
C ASP A 245 -6.38 -8.60 30.98
N LEU A 246 -5.95 -8.52 29.72
CA LEU A 246 -4.53 -8.45 29.36
C LEU A 246 -3.98 -7.02 29.29
N ASN A 247 -4.83 -6.01 29.39
CA ASN A 247 -4.43 -4.61 29.29
C ASN A 247 -3.46 -4.21 30.41
N HIS A 248 -2.45 -3.43 30.04
CA HIS A 248 -1.41 -2.93 30.94
C HIS A 248 -0.79 -1.68 30.31
N LEU A 249 -0.58 -0.63 31.13
CA LEU A 249 0.02 0.64 30.71
C LEU A 249 -0.81 1.37 29.64
N ASP A 250 -2.12 1.47 29.83
CA ASP A 250 -3.03 2.00 28.80
C ASP A 250 -2.72 3.44 28.38
N ASP A 251 -2.40 4.31 29.35
CA ASP A 251 -2.03 5.71 29.08
C ASP A 251 -0.72 5.80 28.28
N GLU A 252 0.26 4.96 28.63
CA GLU A 252 1.53 4.89 27.91
C GLU A 252 1.38 4.27 26.52
N VAL A 253 0.49 3.29 26.35
CA VAL A 253 0.16 2.74 25.03
C VAL A 253 -0.41 3.83 24.15
N ILE A 254 -1.36 4.62 24.65
CA ILE A 254 -1.94 5.74 23.89
C ILE A 254 -0.85 6.71 23.43
N ALA A 255 0.08 7.08 24.31
CA ALA A 255 1.19 7.98 23.96
C ALA A 255 2.15 7.39 22.90
N VAL A 256 2.32 6.07 22.85
CA VAL A 256 3.21 5.38 21.89
C VAL A 256 2.53 5.14 20.53
N LEU A 257 1.20 5.22 20.43
CA LEU A 257 0.48 5.02 19.16
C LEU A 257 0.86 6.06 18.09
N ASP A 258 1.24 7.26 18.49
CA ASP A 258 1.65 8.34 17.57
C ASP A 258 2.97 8.03 16.84
N ASP A 259 3.79 7.13 17.38
CA ASP A 259 5.02 6.64 16.77
C ASP A 259 4.76 5.52 15.73
N ILE A 260 3.52 5.02 15.65
CA ILE A 260 3.14 3.97 14.68
C ILE A 260 2.81 4.61 13.33
N ARG A 261 3.84 4.69 12.50
CA ARG A 261 3.79 5.26 11.15
C ARG A 261 4.45 4.31 10.16
N LYS A 262 3.99 4.32 8.91
CA LYS A 262 4.63 3.57 7.83
C LYS A 262 5.93 4.27 7.41
N PRO A 263 7.09 3.60 7.44
CA PRO A 263 8.32 4.18 6.91
C PRO A 263 8.21 4.47 5.41
N ILE A 264 8.71 5.61 4.97
CA ILE A 264 8.63 6.07 3.57
C ILE A 264 9.89 5.68 2.81
N THR A 265 11.06 5.98 3.39
CA THR A 265 12.35 5.61 2.80
C THR A 265 12.93 4.35 3.42
N PHE A 266 12.24 3.80 4.44
CA PHE A 266 12.69 2.65 5.23
C PHE A 266 14.08 2.80 5.83
N ASN A 267 14.61 4.02 5.95
CA ASN A 267 15.91 4.20 6.57
C ASN A 267 15.87 3.86 8.07
N SER A 268 17.05 3.63 8.66
CA SER A 268 17.12 3.21 10.07
C SER A 268 16.55 4.22 11.08
N MET A 269 16.51 5.52 10.74
CA MET A 269 15.93 6.55 11.61
C MET A 269 14.40 6.49 11.64
N GLU A 270 13.76 6.01 10.57
CA GLU A 270 12.31 5.78 10.52
C GLU A 270 11.92 4.42 11.11
N VAL A 271 12.66 3.37 10.77
CA VAL A 271 12.30 1.98 11.14
C VAL A 271 12.51 1.71 12.63
N LYS A 272 13.57 2.26 13.25
CA LYS A 272 13.89 2.01 14.67
C LYS A 272 12.80 2.50 15.64
N PRO A 273 12.25 3.73 15.51
CA PRO A 273 11.13 4.18 16.32
C PRO A 273 9.92 3.26 16.23
N VAL A 274 9.54 2.83 15.02
CA VAL A 274 8.39 1.94 14.81
C VAL A 274 8.62 0.59 15.47
N ILE A 275 9.81 0.00 15.33
CA ILE A 275 10.19 -1.25 16.03
C ILE A 275 10.12 -1.08 17.55
N SER A 276 10.59 0.05 18.07
CA SER A 276 10.51 0.35 19.51
C SER A 276 9.06 0.45 19.98
N ALA A 277 8.21 1.14 19.22
CA ALA A 277 6.80 1.28 19.52
C ALA A 277 6.06 -0.07 19.48
N LEU A 278 6.30 -0.88 18.44
CA LEU A 278 5.75 -2.24 18.35
C LEU A 278 6.22 -3.12 19.51
N HIS A 279 7.48 -3.05 19.91
CA HIS A 279 8.00 -3.81 21.06
C HIS A 279 7.27 -3.43 22.34
N LYS A 280 7.15 -2.13 22.65
CA LYS A 280 6.39 -1.64 23.81
C LYS A 280 4.94 -2.14 23.77
N ILE A 281 4.25 -1.96 22.64
CA ILE A 281 2.83 -2.27 22.49
C ILE A 281 2.53 -3.77 22.54
N LEU A 282 3.39 -4.63 21.98
CA LEU A 282 3.13 -6.06 21.81
C LEU A 282 3.76 -6.92 22.92
N ILE A 283 4.84 -6.46 23.56
CA ILE A 283 5.62 -7.25 24.52
C ILE A 283 5.58 -6.66 25.93
N GLU A 284 5.68 -5.33 26.08
CA GLU A 284 5.71 -4.67 27.40
C GLU A 284 4.30 -4.38 27.93
N ALA A 285 3.39 -3.92 27.07
CA ALA A 285 2.01 -3.54 27.40
C ALA A 285 1.04 -4.74 27.49
N ILE A 286 1.51 -5.83 28.09
CA ILE A 286 0.71 -7.03 28.35
C ILE A 286 0.87 -7.45 29.81
N SER A 287 -0.25 -7.73 30.47
CA SER A 287 -0.21 -8.11 31.89
C SER A 287 0.44 -9.49 32.12
N ILE A 288 1.71 -9.48 32.53
CA ILE A 288 2.46 -10.69 32.88
C ILE A 288 1.82 -11.43 34.07
N GLU A 289 1.25 -10.70 35.02
CA GLU A 289 0.56 -11.29 36.17
C GLU A 289 -0.62 -12.15 35.72
N ARG A 290 -1.48 -11.61 34.85
CA ARG A 290 -2.62 -12.34 34.29
C ARG A 290 -2.17 -13.53 33.46
N LEU A 291 -1.13 -13.38 32.64
CA LEU A 291 -0.52 -14.48 31.89
C LEU A 291 -0.04 -15.62 32.79
N LYS A 292 0.59 -15.29 33.92
CA LYS A 292 1.01 -16.28 34.93
C LYS A 292 -0.16 -16.99 35.58
N GLU A 293 -1.24 -16.26 35.91
CA GLU A 293 -2.47 -16.85 36.44
C GLU A 293 -3.09 -17.84 35.45
N PHE A 294 -3.25 -17.43 34.19
CA PHE A 294 -3.79 -18.28 33.14
C PHE A 294 -2.94 -19.52 32.90
N TYR A 295 -1.62 -19.38 32.89
CA TYR A 295 -0.69 -20.51 32.79
C TYR A 295 -0.88 -21.52 33.92
N LYS A 296 -0.93 -21.06 35.18
CA LYS A 296 -1.12 -21.94 36.34
C LYS A 296 -2.45 -22.70 36.28
N SER A 297 -3.51 -22.03 35.84
CA SER A 297 -4.85 -22.62 35.77
C SER A 297 -5.02 -23.65 34.66
N ASN A 298 -4.24 -23.55 33.59
CA ASN A 298 -4.41 -24.38 32.39
C ASN A 298 -3.23 -25.34 32.11
N CYS A 299 -2.13 -25.24 32.84
CA CYS A 299 -0.98 -26.13 32.70
C CYS A 299 -1.07 -27.29 33.71
N THR A 300 -0.98 -28.52 33.21
CA THR A 300 -0.98 -29.74 34.05
C THR A 300 0.33 -29.90 34.83
N THR A 301 1.46 -29.51 34.24
CA THR A 301 2.79 -29.61 34.85
C THR A 301 3.59 -28.32 34.65
N PRO A 302 3.47 -27.35 35.58
CA PRO A 302 4.16 -26.07 35.47
C PRO A 302 5.68 -26.24 35.41
N ASN A 303 6.32 -25.56 34.45
CA ASN A 303 7.77 -25.51 34.34
C ASN A 303 8.36 -24.79 35.56
N LYS A 304 9.38 -25.36 36.22
CA LYS A 304 9.97 -24.79 37.45
C LYS A 304 10.43 -23.33 37.32
N ASN A 305 10.79 -22.89 36.11
CA ASN A 305 11.34 -21.56 35.84
C ASN A 305 10.31 -20.55 35.31
N PHE A 306 9.01 -20.89 35.28
CA PHE A 306 7.97 -20.03 34.69
C PHE A 306 7.87 -18.64 35.34
N ASN A 307 8.30 -18.49 36.60
CA ASN A 307 8.32 -17.21 37.29
C ASN A 307 9.24 -16.17 36.63
N ASN A 308 10.27 -16.63 35.91
CA ASN A 308 11.27 -15.81 35.22
C ASN A 308 10.93 -15.58 33.74
N TRP A 309 9.80 -16.09 33.26
CA TRP A 309 9.38 -15.91 31.89
C TRP A 309 8.89 -14.49 31.64
N GLY A 310 9.29 -13.94 30.49
CA GLY A 310 8.67 -12.77 29.90
C GLY A 310 7.38 -13.12 29.16
N SER A 311 6.67 -12.09 28.71
CA SER A 311 5.37 -12.20 28.02
C SER A 311 5.38 -13.14 26.82
N VAL A 312 6.43 -13.10 25.98
CA VAL A 312 6.55 -13.93 24.78
C VAL A 312 6.41 -15.43 25.09
N LYS A 313 7.00 -15.90 26.20
CA LYS A 313 6.90 -17.31 26.62
C LYS A 313 5.49 -17.71 27.07
N PHE A 314 4.71 -16.77 27.59
CA PHE A 314 3.31 -17.03 27.91
C PHE A 314 2.43 -16.99 26.66
N ILE A 315 2.74 -16.13 25.67
CA ILE A 315 2.06 -16.15 24.38
C ILE A 315 2.32 -17.47 23.65
N GLU A 316 3.55 -18.00 23.72
CA GLU A 316 3.89 -19.36 23.25
C GLU A 316 3.00 -20.42 23.91
N PHE A 317 2.78 -20.33 25.22
CA PHE A 317 1.85 -21.23 25.91
C PHE A 317 0.40 -21.07 25.44
N ILE A 318 -0.08 -19.84 25.24
CA ILE A 318 -1.42 -19.60 24.71
C ILE A 318 -1.57 -20.24 23.32
N LEU A 319 -0.55 -20.11 22.46
CA LEU A 319 -0.54 -20.74 21.15
C LEU A 319 -0.61 -22.27 21.23
N LEU A 320 0.10 -22.89 22.18
CA LEU A 320 0.00 -24.33 22.48
C LEU A 320 -1.39 -24.72 22.97
N PHE A 321 -1.92 -23.95 23.93
CA PHE A 321 -3.20 -24.17 24.55
C PHE A 321 -4.34 -24.15 23.52
N ILE A 322 -4.42 -23.12 22.68
CA ILE A 322 -5.47 -23.01 21.65
C ILE A 322 -5.29 -24.06 20.54
N SER A 323 -4.06 -24.51 20.28
CA SER A 323 -3.76 -25.55 19.29
C SER A 323 -3.95 -26.97 19.82
N ARG A 324 -4.25 -27.14 21.13
CA ARG A 324 -4.36 -28.44 21.81
C ARG A 324 -3.12 -29.33 21.59
N LYS A 325 -1.94 -28.72 21.64
CA LYS A 325 -0.65 -29.40 21.47
C LYS A 325 0.17 -29.33 22.76
N ASP A 326 0.85 -30.42 23.09
CA ASP A 326 1.71 -30.49 24.29
C ASP A 326 3.08 -29.83 24.09
N LYS A 327 3.53 -29.69 22.83
CA LYS A 327 4.83 -29.11 22.48
C LYS A 327 4.76 -28.35 21.16
N LEU A 328 5.67 -27.38 21.01
CA LEU A 328 5.82 -26.64 19.77
C LEU A 328 6.40 -27.56 18.69
N ASP A 329 5.73 -27.60 17.54
CA ASP A 329 6.33 -28.05 16.29
C ASP A 329 7.04 -26.89 15.59
N ASP A 330 7.62 -27.18 14.42
CA ASP A 330 8.44 -26.20 13.70
C ASP A 330 7.60 -25.06 13.12
N GLU A 331 6.35 -25.31 12.71
CA GLU A 331 5.42 -24.29 12.24
C GLU A 331 5.07 -23.31 13.36
N MET A 332 4.79 -23.80 14.57
CA MET A 332 4.49 -22.93 15.71
C MET A 332 5.71 -22.14 16.20
N LYS A 333 6.91 -22.74 16.12
CA LYS A 333 8.17 -22.02 16.40
C LYS A 333 8.37 -20.88 15.42
N GLU A 334 8.14 -21.12 14.13
CA GLU A 334 8.19 -20.08 13.11
C GLU A 334 7.14 -19.00 13.38
N MET A 335 5.92 -19.39 13.73
CA MET A 335 4.81 -18.48 14.05
C MET A 335 5.12 -17.55 15.23
N ILE A 336 5.71 -18.05 16.32
CA ILE A 336 6.03 -17.24 17.52
C ILE A 336 7.36 -16.47 17.40
N SER A 337 8.26 -16.91 16.52
CA SER A 337 9.57 -16.28 16.28
C SER A 337 9.57 -14.76 16.12
N PRO A 338 8.57 -14.09 15.49
CA PRO A 338 8.61 -12.66 15.25
C PRO A 338 8.64 -11.82 16.53
N LEU A 339 8.04 -12.32 17.63
CA LEU A 339 8.12 -11.63 18.93
C LEU A 339 9.53 -11.70 19.54
N TYR A 340 10.23 -12.83 19.35
CA TYR A 340 11.63 -12.95 19.76
C TYR A 340 12.52 -12.04 18.91
N ILE A 341 12.30 -12.01 17.59
CA ILE A 341 13.01 -11.12 16.66
C ILE A 341 12.77 -9.65 17.02
N LEU A 342 11.54 -9.27 17.34
CA LEU A 342 11.20 -7.91 17.78
C LEU A 342 11.97 -7.51 19.05
N ASN A 343 12.06 -8.42 20.01
CA ASN A 343 12.85 -8.21 21.23
C ASN A 343 14.36 -8.13 20.95
N ASP A 344 14.88 -8.98 20.06
CA ASP A 344 16.27 -8.97 19.63
C ASP A 344 16.64 -7.66 18.91
N LEU A 345 15.76 -7.14 18.06
CA LEU A 345 15.93 -5.85 17.39
C LEU A 345 15.91 -4.69 18.39
N ARG A 346 15.01 -4.71 19.38
CA ARG A 346 15.00 -3.74 20.48
C ARG A 346 16.32 -3.76 21.26
N ILE A 347 16.87 -4.94 21.52
CA ILE A 347 18.17 -5.10 22.18
C ILE A 347 19.28 -4.53 21.30
N LEU A 348 19.34 -4.94 20.03
CA LEU A 348 20.38 -4.55 19.08
C LEU A 348 20.42 -3.03 18.84
N TYR A 349 19.28 -2.37 18.70
CA TYR A 349 19.23 -0.96 18.34
C TYR A 349 19.39 0.01 19.50
N PHE A 350 19.11 -0.42 20.73
CA PHE A 350 19.01 0.50 21.86
C PHE A 350 19.84 0.11 23.08
N HIS A 351 20.60 -0.98 23.02
CA HIS A 351 21.50 -1.38 24.11
C HIS A 351 22.95 -1.45 23.63
N ILE A 352 23.89 -1.14 24.53
CA ILE A 352 25.31 -1.37 24.31
C ILE A 352 25.58 -2.86 24.50
N LEU A 353 26.24 -3.47 23.51
CA LEU A 353 26.49 -4.90 23.43
C LEU A 353 27.94 -5.16 23.03
N SER A 354 28.49 -6.31 23.41
CA SER A 354 29.76 -6.78 22.85
C SER A 354 29.60 -7.16 21.38
N ASN A 355 30.66 -7.03 20.59
CA ASN A 355 30.65 -7.37 19.16
C ASN A 355 30.17 -8.82 18.92
N GLU A 356 30.63 -9.78 19.73
CA GLU A 356 30.20 -11.18 19.65
C GLU A 356 28.69 -11.33 19.87
N LYS A 357 28.12 -10.62 20.86
CA LYS A 357 26.68 -10.66 21.13
C LYS A 357 25.88 -9.97 20.03
N GLN A 358 26.40 -8.88 19.47
CA GLN A 358 25.78 -8.21 18.33
C GLN A 358 25.70 -9.16 17.13
N GLU A 359 26.82 -9.73 16.69
CA GLU A 359 26.84 -10.62 15.52
C GLU A 359 25.91 -11.83 15.70
N ARG A 360 25.92 -12.47 16.86
CA ARG A 360 24.99 -13.58 17.15
C ARG A 360 23.53 -13.17 17.03
N ILE A 361 23.15 -12.00 17.54
CA ILE A 361 21.77 -11.49 17.43
C ILE A 361 21.44 -11.18 15.96
N LYS A 362 22.37 -10.56 15.22
CA LYS A 362 22.17 -10.25 13.81
C LYS A 362 21.95 -11.52 12.99
N GLU A 363 22.81 -12.53 13.15
CA GLU A 363 22.69 -13.83 12.49
C GLU A 363 21.34 -14.49 12.79
N ASN A 364 20.89 -14.44 14.05
CA ASN A 364 19.59 -14.98 14.45
C ASN A 364 18.42 -14.30 13.72
N ILE A 365 18.44 -12.96 13.64
CA ILE A 365 17.40 -12.17 12.96
C ILE A 365 17.39 -12.48 11.46
N VAL A 366 18.57 -12.47 10.82
CA VAL A 366 18.75 -12.73 9.38
C VAL A 366 18.19 -14.11 9.01
N ASN A 367 18.58 -15.14 9.76
CA ASN A 367 18.12 -16.51 9.53
C ASN A 367 16.62 -16.68 9.78
N SER A 368 16.08 -16.07 10.84
CA SER A 368 14.66 -16.23 11.21
C SER A 368 13.69 -15.45 10.30
N LEU A 369 14.13 -14.29 9.78
CA LEU A 369 13.35 -13.52 8.81
C LEU A 369 13.55 -14.00 7.36
N GLY A 370 14.59 -14.79 7.09
CA GLY A 370 14.91 -15.26 5.74
C GLY A 370 15.39 -14.11 4.83
N ILE A 371 16.13 -13.16 5.39
CA ILE A 371 16.66 -11.98 4.67
C ILE A 371 18.16 -12.14 4.43
N ASN A 372 18.72 -11.34 3.51
CA ASN A 372 20.16 -11.42 3.18
C ASN A 372 21.03 -10.59 4.13
N SER A 373 20.54 -9.42 4.57
CA SER A 373 21.25 -8.50 5.45
C SER A 373 20.26 -7.68 6.27
N LEU A 374 20.68 -7.22 7.45
CA LEU A 374 19.95 -6.21 8.24
C LEU A 374 20.04 -4.81 7.63
N ASP A 375 20.94 -4.59 6.68
CA ASP A 375 21.07 -3.32 5.96
C ASP A 375 19.91 -3.12 4.96
N ASP A 376 19.25 -4.20 4.55
CA ASP A 376 17.99 -4.16 3.84
C ASP A 376 16.84 -3.95 4.83
N THR A 377 16.75 -2.71 5.32
CA THR A 377 15.81 -2.29 6.35
C THR A 377 14.36 -2.34 5.89
N GLU A 378 14.10 -2.19 4.58
CA GLU A 378 12.76 -2.32 3.99
C GLU A 378 12.27 -3.77 4.08
N THR A 379 13.05 -4.73 3.56
CA THR A 379 12.70 -6.15 3.62
C THR A 379 12.60 -6.64 5.07
N LEU A 380 13.51 -6.19 5.95
CA LEU A 380 13.46 -6.49 7.38
C LEU A 380 12.14 -6.04 8.01
N HIS A 381 11.76 -4.78 7.77
CA HIS A 381 10.55 -4.18 8.35
C HIS A 381 9.29 -4.88 7.84
N ILE A 382 9.17 -5.03 6.52
CA ILE A 382 8.01 -5.66 5.88
C ILE A 382 7.84 -7.10 6.37
N ASN A 383 8.92 -7.90 6.36
CA ASN A 383 8.84 -9.31 6.79
C ASN A 383 8.53 -9.43 8.28
N LEU A 384 9.10 -8.57 9.13
CA LEU A 384 8.81 -8.60 10.56
C LEU A 384 7.34 -8.30 10.84
N VAL A 385 6.81 -7.22 10.27
CA VAL A 385 5.43 -6.78 10.52
C VAL A 385 4.42 -7.77 9.93
N ASP A 386 4.67 -8.32 8.74
CA ASP A 386 3.81 -9.36 8.15
C ASP A 386 3.79 -10.63 9.02
N LYS A 387 4.94 -11.12 9.49
CA LYS A 387 4.98 -12.29 10.37
C LYS A 387 4.30 -12.02 11.73
N LEU A 388 4.47 -10.83 12.32
CA LEU A 388 3.74 -10.43 13.52
C LEU A 388 2.22 -10.38 13.28
N TYR A 389 1.79 -9.83 12.14
CA TYR A 389 0.39 -9.79 11.74
C TYR A 389 -0.21 -11.19 11.64
N ARG A 390 0.49 -12.12 10.99
CA ARG A 390 0.08 -13.53 10.88
C ARG A 390 -0.03 -14.22 12.25
N LEU A 391 0.91 -13.96 13.16
CA LEU A 391 0.85 -14.49 14.54
C LEU A 391 -0.43 -14.05 15.25
N TYR A 392 -0.69 -12.73 15.30
CA TYR A 392 -1.87 -12.23 16.01
C TYR A 392 -3.18 -12.64 15.34
N ARG A 393 -3.21 -12.73 14.01
CA ARG A 393 -4.36 -13.30 13.29
C ARG A 393 -4.61 -14.75 13.71
N THR A 394 -3.56 -15.56 13.80
CA THR A 394 -3.64 -16.96 14.23
C THR A 394 -4.14 -17.08 15.67
N LEU A 395 -3.66 -16.23 16.58
CA LEU A 395 -4.13 -16.18 17.97
C LEU A 395 -5.62 -15.83 18.05
N VAL A 396 -6.05 -14.79 17.33
CA VAL A 396 -7.47 -14.38 17.26
C VAL A 396 -8.33 -15.52 16.72
N ASP A 397 -7.97 -16.09 15.56
CA ASP A 397 -8.75 -17.15 14.92
C ASP A 397 -8.80 -18.41 15.79
N GLY A 398 -7.69 -18.75 16.45
CA GLY A 398 -7.60 -19.88 17.35
C GLY A 398 -8.50 -19.73 18.57
N ILE A 399 -8.50 -18.56 19.23
CA ILE A 399 -9.40 -18.31 20.37
C ILE A 399 -10.86 -18.29 19.93
N GLN A 400 -11.18 -17.68 18.79
CA GLN A 400 -12.56 -17.65 18.29
C GLN A 400 -13.13 -19.06 18.10
N LYS A 401 -12.33 -19.97 17.55
CA LYS A 401 -12.69 -21.39 17.33
C LYS A 401 -12.55 -22.27 18.57
N PHE A 402 -11.89 -21.77 19.62
CA PHE A 402 -11.68 -22.56 20.84
C PHE A 402 -13.01 -22.76 21.59
N GLU A 403 -13.45 -24.01 21.65
CA GLU A 403 -14.55 -24.49 22.49
C GLU A 403 -13.94 -25.17 23.73
N GLN A 404 -14.45 -24.78 24.91
CA GLN A 404 -14.00 -25.28 26.21
C GLN A 404 -14.41 -26.72 26.46
#